data_AF-A0A550H2R4-F1
#
_entry.id   AF-A0A550H2R4-F1
#
_cell.length_a   1.000
_cell.length_b   1.000
_cell.length_c   1.000
_cell.angle_alpha   90.00
_cell.angle_beta   90.00
_cell.angle_gamma   90.00
#
_symmetry.space_group_name_H-M   'P 1'
#
loop_
_entity.id
_entity.type
_entity.pdbx_description
1 polymer ?
#
loop_
_entity_poly.entity_id
_entity_poly.type
_entity_poly.pdbx_seq_one_letter_code
_entity_poly.pdbx_strand_id
1 'polypeptide(L)'
;MRFRWGEGLDIDAAMDELLRDYSVKRRDFPGDDVEVALYQEDRVELMVTADRLRIHMNAHRVILNQIEEGAFTKRDMALREYVLTNYPRSRPTPFPWGFYIEPKFEVEG
;
A
#
# COMPACT_ATOMS: atom_id res chain seq x y z
N MET A 1 -2.19 -5.00 -6.74
CA MET A 1 -1.02 -4.09 -6.59
C MET A 1 -1.37 -2.75 -7.20
N ARG A 2 -0.94 -1.64 -6.58
CA ARG A 2 -1.23 -0.27 -7.02
C ARG A 2 0.00 0.63 -6.92
N PHE A 3 -0.03 1.75 -7.63
CA PHE A 3 1.07 2.68 -7.81
C PHE A 3 0.59 4.14 -7.75
N ARG A 4 1.49 5.05 -7.36
CA ARG A 4 1.41 6.49 -7.62
C ARG A 4 2.62 6.94 -8.42
N TRP A 5 2.43 7.93 -9.30
CA TRP A 5 3.49 8.51 -10.13
C TRP A 5 3.70 9.97 -9.74
N GLY A 6 4.92 10.46 -9.88
CA GLY A 6 5.29 11.83 -9.52
C GLY A 6 5.83 11.86 -8.09
N GLU A 7 5.25 12.70 -7.24
CA GLU A 7 5.63 12.82 -5.84
C GLU A 7 5.18 11.58 -5.05
N GLY A 8 6.12 10.99 -4.30
CA GLY A 8 5.89 9.87 -3.39
C GLY A 8 4.88 10.19 -2.30
N LEU A 9 4.36 9.16 -1.64
CA LEU A 9 3.61 9.34 -0.40
C LEU A 9 4.60 9.67 0.72
N ASP A 10 4.29 10.68 1.54
CA ASP A 10 4.99 10.90 2.81
C ASP A 10 4.69 9.71 3.74
N ILE A 11 5.68 8.81 3.84
CA ILE A 11 5.53 7.55 4.58
C ILE A 11 5.49 7.77 6.08
N ASP A 12 6.19 8.78 6.59
CA ASP A 12 6.18 9.07 8.04
C ASP A 12 4.83 9.65 8.45
N ALA A 13 4.27 10.58 7.67
CA ALA A 13 2.93 11.10 7.91
C ALA A 13 1.85 10.00 7.77
N ALA A 14 1.97 9.13 6.76
CA ALA A 14 1.06 8.00 6.57
C ALA A 14 1.12 7.00 7.74
N MET A 15 2.31 6.77 8.32
CA MET A 15 2.47 5.92 9.49
C MET A 15 1.72 6.49 10.69
N ASP A 16 1.88 7.79 10.97
CA ASP A 16 1.24 8.46 12.11
C ASP A 16 -0.30 8.47 12.01
N GLU A 17 -0.83 8.58 10.79
CA GLU A 17 -2.27 8.45 10.54
C GLU A 17 -2.75 7.02 10.80
N LEU A 18 -2.08 6.03 10.21
CA LEU A 18 -2.53 4.64 10.22
C LEU A 18 -2.31 3.93 11.57
N LEU A 19 -1.36 4.37 12.38
CA LEU A 19 -1.10 3.80 13.71
C LEU A 19 -2.28 3.94 14.68
N ARG A 20 -3.22 4.86 14.42
CA ARG A 20 -4.40 5.09 15.26
C ARG A 20 -5.38 3.92 15.20
N ASP A 21 -5.58 3.41 13.99
CA ASP A 21 -6.66 2.48 13.67
C ASP A 21 -6.14 1.12 13.18
N TYR A 22 -4.83 0.93 13.02
CA TYR A 22 -4.24 -0.28 12.44
C TYR A 22 -2.94 -0.72 13.13
N SER A 23 -2.56 -1.98 12.93
CA SER A 23 -1.24 -2.47 13.31
C SER A 23 -0.24 -2.12 12.22
N VAL A 24 0.75 -1.28 12.52
CA VAL A 24 1.76 -0.83 11.55
C VAL A 24 3.15 -1.32 11.95
N LYS A 25 3.90 -1.86 11.00
CA LYS A 25 5.32 -2.19 11.14
C LYS A 25 6.12 -1.47 10.05
N ARG A 26 7.19 -0.79 10.46
CA ARG A 26 8.15 -0.16 9.54
C ARG A 26 9.28 -1.13 9.21
N ARG A 27 9.72 -1.13 7.96
CA ARG A 27 10.90 -1.83 7.48
C ARG A 27 11.76 -0.87 6.67
N ASP A 28 12.95 -0.62 7.16
CA ASP A 28 13.96 0.16 6.45
C ASP A 28 14.89 -0.79 5.69
N PHE A 29 15.01 -0.58 4.38
CA PHE A 29 15.96 -1.29 3.54
C PHE A 29 17.30 -0.54 3.52
N PRO A 30 18.44 -1.24 3.53
CA PRO A 30 19.75 -0.61 3.55
C PRO A 30 19.94 0.32 2.34
N GLY A 31 20.63 1.44 2.55
CA GLY A 31 21.03 2.38 1.51
C GLY A 31 22.37 3.04 1.81
N ASP A 32 22.95 3.67 0.80
CA ASP A 32 24.23 4.38 0.88
C ASP A 32 23.99 5.89 0.67
N ASP A 33 24.65 6.72 1.47
CA ASP A 33 24.56 8.18 1.44
C ASP A 33 25.07 8.77 0.10
N VAL A 34 25.82 7.97 -0.68
CA VAL A 34 26.41 8.34 -1.98
C VAL A 34 25.52 7.92 -3.17
N GLU A 35 24.36 7.31 -2.92
CA GLU A 35 23.57 6.70 -3.98
C GLU A 35 22.63 7.69 -4.70
N VAL A 36 22.87 8.00 -5.98
CA VAL A 36 21.91 8.73 -6.82
C VAL A 36 20.84 7.76 -7.34
N ALA A 37 19.88 7.39 -6.51
CA ALA A 37 18.74 6.53 -6.88
C ALA A 37 17.46 7.34 -7.06
N LEU A 38 16.74 7.11 -8.16
CA LEU A 38 15.47 7.78 -8.47
C LEU A 38 14.34 7.50 -7.45
N TYR A 39 14.50 6.48 -6.59
CA TYR A 39 13.48 6.01 -5.65
C TYR A 39 14.06 5.73 -4.25
N GLN A 40 14.87 6.64 -3.70
CA GLN A 40 15.38 6.49 -2.32
C GLN A 40 14.25 6.37 -1.29
N GLU A 41 13.14 7.06 -1.52
CA GLU A 41 11.93 7.05 -0.68
C GLU A 41 11.26 5.66 -0.61
N ASP A 42 11.52 4.79 -1.59
CA ASP A 42 10.98 3.43 -1.62
C ASP A 42 11.70 2.47 -0.67
N ARG A 43 12.79 2.90 -0.01
CA ARG A 43 13.53 2.12 1.00
C ARG A 43 12.79 1.99 2.32
N VAL A 44 11.76 2.80 2.55
CA VAL A 44 10.89 2.64 3.71
C VAL A 44 9.63 1.93 3.25
N GLU A 45 9.39 0.75 3.83
CA GLU A 45 8.16 0.00 3.63
C GLU A 45 7.37 -0.03 4.94
N LEU A 46 6.09 0.34 4.87
CA LEU A 46 5.14 0.09 5.93
C LEU A 46 4.34 -1.17 5.61
N MET A 47 4.23 -2.03 6.62
CA MET A 47 3.32 -3.17 6.64
C MET A 47 2.17 -2.83 7.57
N VAL A 48 0.99 -2.57 7.01
CA VAL A 48 -0.20 -2.17 7.76
C VAL A 48 -1.20 -3.31 7.72
N THR A 49 -1.64 -3.76 8.89
CA THR A 49 -2.55 -4.89 9.06
C THR A 49 -3.83 -4.44 9.74
N ALA A 50 -4.97 -4.70 9.08
CA ALA A 50 -6.31 -4.58 9.62
C ALA A 50 -6.76 -5.93 10.22
N ASP A 51 -7.96 -6.39 9.89
CA ASP A 51 -8.49 -7.65 10.43
C ASP A 51 -8.11 -8.82 9.51
N ARG A 52 -8.50 -8.73 8.23
CA ARG A 52 -8.20 -9.75 7.20
C ARG A 52 -7.36 -9.21 6.05
N LEU A 53 -7.16 -7.89 6.00
CA LEU A 53 -6.35 -7.22 4.98
C LEU A 53 -4.99 -6.79 5.54
N ARG A 54 -3.92 -7.14 4.82
CA ARG A 54 -2.58 -6.58 5.02
C ARG A 54 -2.16 -5.84 3.77
N ILE A 55 -1.62 -4.64 3.96
CA ILE A 55 -0.99 -3.88 2.90
C ILE A 55 0.51 -3.72 3.15
N HIS A 56 1.27 -3.74 2.07
CA HIS A 56 2.68 -3.44 2.03
C HIS A 56 2.84 -2.21 1.16
N MET A 57 3.26 -1.09 1.73
CA MET A 57 3.31 0.19 1.03
C MET A 57 4.66 0.88 1.21
N ASN A 58 5.17 1.45 0.13
CA ASN A 58 6.26 2.40 0.14
C ASN A 58 5.81 3.67 -0.59
N ALA A 59 6.71 4.63 -0.81
CA ALA A 59 6.35 5.92 -1.37
C ALA A 59 5.59 5.80 -2.72
N HIS A 60 5.92 4.82 -3.57
CA HIS A 60 5.35 4.73 -4.93
C HIS A 60 4.44 3.53 -5.19
N ARG A 61 4.47 2.50 -4.36
CA ARG A 61 3.79 1.22 -4.59
C ARG A 61 3.07 0.73 -3.34
N VAL A 62 1.94 0.07 -3.55
CA VAL A 62 1.25 -0.70 -2.51
C VAL A 62 0.76 -2.05 -3.02
N ILE A 63 0.85 -3.06 -2.17
CA ILE A 63 0.36 -4.42 -2.41
C ILE A 63 -0.69 -4.73 -1.35
N LEU A 64 -1.86 -5.17 -1.77
CA LEU A 64 -2.96 -5.60 -0.90
C LEU A 64 -2.97 -7.12 -0.89
N ASN A 65 -2.95 -7.72 0.31
CA ASN A 65 -2.99 -9.16 0.52
C ASN A 65 -4.08 -9.49 1.54
N GLN A 66 -4.99 -10.40 1.20
CA GLN A 66 -5.85 -11.02 2.19
C GLN A 66 -5.02 -12.05 2.96
N ILE A 67 -4.96 -11.90 4.29
CA ILE A 67 -4.13 -12.75 5.16
C ILE A 67 -4.94 -13.80 5.92
N GLU A 68 -6.27 -13.62 6.01
CA GLU A 68 -7.20 -14.56 6.60
C GLU A 68 -8.40 -14.78 5.68
N GLU A 69 -8.93 -16.00 5.61
CA GLU A 69 -10.10 -16.32 4.81
C GLU A 69 -11.37 -15.65 5.35
N GLY A 70 -12.33 -15.38 4.45
CA GLY A 70 -13.63 -14.80 4.78
C GLY A 70 -13.89 -13.43 4.15
N ALA A 71 -15.03 -12.85 4.50
CA ALA A 71 -15.46 -11.55 4.01
C ALA A 71 -14.66 -10.41 4.67
N PHE A 72 -14.31 -9.36 3.93
CA PHE A 72 -13.64 -8.19 4.49
C PHE A 72 -14.55 -7.45 5.47
N THR A 73 -13.97 -7.03 6.59
CA THR A 73 -14.66 -6.19 7.58
C THR A 73 -14.79 -4.76 7.07
N LYS A 74 -15.60 -3.94 7.76
CA LYS A 74 -15.63 -2.48 7.51
C LYS A 74 -14.25 -1.83 7.68
N ARG A 75 -13.43 -2.35 8.59
CA ARG A 75 -12.08 -1.84 8.87
C ARG A 75 -11.10 -2.19 7.76
N ASP A 76 -11.19 -3.40 7.21
CA ASP A 76 -10.44 -3.81 6.02
C ASP A 76 -10.81 -2.93 4.82
N MET A 77 -12.10 -2.66 4.62
CA MET A 77 -12.59 -1.83 3.52
C MET A 77 -12.17 -0.38 3.66
N ALA A 78 -12.12 0.18 4.88
CA ALA A 78 -11.58 1.52 5.13
C ALA A 78 -10.08 1.60 4.78
N LEU A 79 -9.28 0.59 5.14
CA LEU A 79 -7.86 0.54 4.77
C LEU A 79 -7.70 0.43 3.24
N ARG A 80 -8.57 -0.36 2.60
CA ARG A 80 -8.61 -0.47 1.14
C ARG A 80 -8.95 0.86 0.48
N GLU A 81 -9.94 1.59 0.98
CA GLU A 81 -10.33 2.91 0.47
C GLU A 81 -9.20 3.94 0.62
N TYR A 82 -8.52 3.94 1.76
CA TYR A 82 -7.31 4.74 1.98
C TYR A 82 -6.25 4.46 0.90
N VAL A 83 -6.01 3.17 0.59
CA VAL A 83 -5.08 2.75 -0.46
C VAL A 83 -5.54 3.21 -1.85
N LEU A 84 -6.82 3.07 -2.19
CA LEU A 84 -7.34 3.51 -3.49
C LEU A 84 -7.21 5.02 -3.68
N THR A 85 -7.35 5.78 -2.61
CA THR A 85 -7.20 7.25 -2.62
C THR A 85 -5.75 7.66 -2.83
N ASN A 86 -4.81 7.05 -2.09
CA ASN A 86 -3.40 7.43 -2.14
C ASN A 86 -2.61 6.80 -3.30
N TYR A 87 -3.08 5.66 -3.83
CA TYR A 87 -2.47 4.94 -4.95
C TYR A 87 -3.53 4.69 -6.04
N PRO A 88 -3.95 5.74 -6.76
CA PRO A 88 -5.11 5.69 -7.63
C PRO A 88 -4.94 4.74 -8.82
N ARG A 89 -3.72 4.33 -9.16
CA ARG A 89 -3.46 3.52 -10.35
C ARG A 89 -3.17 2.07 -9.99
N SER A 90 -3.74 1.15 -10.74
CA SER A 90 -3.49 -0.28 -10.59
C SER A 90 -2.36 -0.83 -11.48
N ARG A 91 -1.58 0.03 -12.16
CA ARG A 91 -0.65 -0.38 -13.23
C ARG A 91 0.77 0.17 -13.04
N PRO A 92 1.82 -0.64 -13.25
CA PRO A 92 3.22 -0.27 -13.05
C PRO A 92 3.85 0.56 -14.17
N THR A 93 3.21 0.72 -15.35
CA THR A 93 3.82 1.43 -16.49
C THR A 93 2.79 2.24 -17.32
N PRO A 94 3.23 3.24 -18.11
CA PRO A 94 2.37 4.02 -19.00
C PRO A 94 1.86 3.26 -20.26
N PHE A 95 2.19 1.98 -20.46
CA PHE A 95 1.76 1.22 -21.63
C PHE A 95 0.41 0.49 -21.41
N PRO A 96 -0.51 0.45 -22.39
CA PRO A 96 -1.95 0.27 -22.10
C PRO A 96 -2.46 -1.17 -21.98
N TRP A 97 -1.64 -2.19 -22.22
CA TRP A 97 -2.14 -3.52 -22.61
C TRP A 97 -2.40 -4.53 -21.48
N GLY A 98 -2.24 -4.15 -20.21
CA GLY A 98 -2.54 -5.01 -19.06
C GLY A 98 -3.65 -4.43 -18.19
N PHE A 99 -4.86 -4.98 -18.27
CA PHE A 99 -5.90 -4.70 -17.28
C PHE A 99 -5.65 -5.58 -16.04
N TYR A 100 -5.24 -4.96 -14.93
CA TYR A 100 -5.30 -5.61 -13.63
C TYR A 100 -6.76 -5.59 -13.16
N ILE A 101 -7.42 -6.74 -13.21
CA ILE A 101 -8.73 -6.96 -12.60
C ILE A 101 -8.48 -7.47 -11.19
N GLU A 102 -9.02 -6.76 -10.19
CA GLU A 102 -8.96 -7.23 -8.81
C GLU A 102 -9.77 -8.53 -8.67
N PRO A 103 -9.25 -9.55 -7.97
CA PRO A 103 -10.01 -10.76 -7.68
C PRO A 103 -11.33 -10.43 -6.97
N LYS A 104 -12.33 -11.30 -7.15
CA LYS A 104 -13.57 -11.20 -6.38
C LYS A 104 -13.27 -11.40 -4.89
N PHE A 105 -13.96 -10.65 -4.04
CA PHE A 105 -13.89 -10.76 -2.59
C PHE A 105 -15.29 -10.58 -2.00
N GLU A 106 -15.46 -11.04 -0.77
CA GLU A 106 -16.69 -10.88 0.01
C GLU A 106 -16.54 -9.72 0.98
N VAL A 107 -17.65 -9.10 1.37
CA VAL A 107 -17.70 -8.01 2.36
C VAL A 107 -18.80 -8.34 3.36
N GLU A 108 -18.55 -8.09 4.65
CA GLU A 108 -19.56 -8.28 5.69
C GLU A 108 -20.79 -7.40 5.43
N GLY A 109 -21.99 -7.98 5.61
CA GLY A 109 -23.28 -7.32 5.39
C GLY A 109 -23.72 -6.41 6.53
#